data_AF-A0A379E4B6-F1
#
_entry.id   AF-A0A379E4B6-F1
#
_cell.length_a   1.000
_cell.length_b   1.000
_cell.length_c   1.000
_cell.angle_alpha   90.00
_cell.angle_beta   90.00
_cell.angle_gamma   90.00
#
_symmetry.space_group_name_H-M   'P 1'
#
loop_
_entity.id
_entity.type
_entity.pdbx_description
1 polymer ?
#
loop_
_entity_poly.entity_id
_entity_poly.type
_entity_poly.pdbx_seq_one_letter_code
_entity_poly.pdbx_strand_id
1 'polypeptide(L)'
;MDRLAFLVILEEYRQSGFQEQIDCDKSHLYSIVAHSTAIEGPTMTEVENQLLFDNGITAKGKNIIEQNMNLDLKEVYERSMDLSKEHTPFSVSMLKELSAIVMRRTGGEYNTLGGSFDSS
;
A
#
# COMPACT_ATOMS: atom_id res chain seq x y z
N MET A 1 -35.97 -4.48 -19.25
CA MET A 1 -35.34 -5.77 -18.92
C MET A 1 -36.23 -6.47 -17.92
N ASP A 2 -36.54 -7.75 -18.15
CA ASP A 2 -37.28 -8.56 -17.19
C ASP A 2 -36.41 -8.85 -15.95
N ARG A 3 -37.02 -8.81 -14.75
CA ARG A 3 -36.34 -9.00 -13.46
C ARG A 3 -35.73 -10.40 -13.36
N LEU A 4 -36.41 -11.41 -13.91
CA LEU A 4 -35.91 -12.79 -13.89
C LEU A 4 -34.68 -12.93 -14.79
N ALA A 5 -34.72 -12.35 -16.00
CA ALA A 5 -33.57 -12.33 -16.90
C ALA A 5 -32.33 -11.66 -16.25
N PHE A 6 -32.52 -10.57 -15.50
CA PHE A 6 -31.42 -9.93 -14.78
C PHE A 6 -30.80 -10.83 -13.69
N LEU A 7 -31.63 -11.53 -12.90
CA LEU A 7 -31.13 -12.42 -11.85
C LEU A 7 -30.37 -13.62 -12.41
N VAL A 8 -30.80 -14.16 -13.55
CA VAL A 8 -30.10 -15.26 -14.24
C VAL A 8 -28.71 -14.81 -14.69
N ILE A 9 -28.60 -13.64 -15.35
CA ILE A 9 -27.32 -13.08 -15.78
C ILE A 9 -26.41 -12.80 -14.58
N LEU A 10 -26.96 -12.31 -13.47
CA LEU A 10 -26.18 -12.04 -12.26
C LEU A 10 -25.59 -13.33 -11.67
N GLU A 11 -26.35 -14.42 -11.66
CA GLU A 11 -25.87 -15.70 -11.15
C GLU A 11 -24.83 -16.34 -12.09
N GLU A 12 -25.03 -16.27 -13.41
CA GLU A 12 -24.02 -16.69 -14.40
C GLU A 12 -22.71 -15.92 -14.22
N TYR A 13 -22.79 -14.60 -14.03
CA TYR A 13 -21.63 -13.76 -13.74
C TYR A 13 -20.93 -14.20 -12.46
N ARG A 14 -21.68 -14.45 -11.38
CA ARG A 14 -21.11 -14.86 -10.09
C ARG A 14 -20.46 -16.24 -10.17
N GLN A 15 -21.06 -17.19 -10.90
CA GLN A 15 -20.53 -18.54 -11.11
C GLN A 15 -19.31 -18.58 -12.04
N SER A 16 -19.17 -17.59 -12.92
CA SER A 16 -18.01 -17.50 -13.82
C SER A 16 -16.68 -17.29 -13.10
N GLY A 17 -16.71 -16.91 -11.81
CA GLY A 17 -15.51 -16.62 -11.03
C GLY A 17 -14.75 -15.39 -11.55
N PHE A 18 -15.35 -14.58 -12.42
CA PHE A 18 -14.69 -13.41 -13.02
C PHE A 18 -14.15 -12.43 -11.95
N GLN A 19 -14.85 -12.31 -10.82
CA GLN A 19 -14.39 -11.48 -9.70
C GLN A 19 -13.11 -11.99 -9.04
N GLU A 20 -12.80 -13.28 -9.16
CA GLU A 20 -11.60 -13.90 -8.57
C GLU A 20 -10.37 -13.76 -9.48
N GLN A 21 -10.55 -13.29 -10.72
CA GLN A 21 -9.44 -13.06 -11.65
C GLN A 21 -8.66 -11.77 -11.33
N ILE A 22 -9.26 -10.84 -10.58
CA ILE A 22 -8.64 -9.58 -10.18
C ILE A 22 -8.52 -9.57 -8.67
N ASP A 23 -7.28 -9.59 -8.18
CA ASP A 23 -7.00 -9.35 -6.76
C ASP A 23 -7.15 -7.85 -6.48
N CYS A 24 -8.38 -7.45 -6.15
CA CYS A 24 -8.72 -6.05 -5.86
C CYS A 24 -7.94 -5.51 -4.67
N ASP A 25 -7.64 -6.34 -3.67
CA ASP A 25 -6.90 -5.93 -2.48
C ASP A 25 -5.45 -5.57 -2.83
N LYS A 26 -4.80 -6.41 -3.67
CA LYS A 26 -3.47 -6.09 -4.21
C LYS A 26 -3.49 -4.86 -5.10
N SER A 27 -4.46 -4.74 -6.00
CA SER A 27 -4.59 -3.57 -6.86
C SER A 27 -4.75 -2.29 -6.04
N HIS A 28 -5.49 -2.33 -4.93
CA HIS A 28 -5.66 -1.19 -4.04
C HIS A 28 -4.36 -0.82 -3.31
N LEU A 29 -3.64 -1.83 -2.79
CA LEU A 29 -2.33 -1.65 -2.16
C LEU A 29 -1.34 -0.97 -3.12
N TYR A 30 -1.21 -1.46 -4.35
CA TYR A 30 -0.26 -0.92 -5.33
C TYR A 30 -0.57 0.54 -5.66
N SER A 31 -1.85 0.85 -5.82
CA SER A 31 -2.32 2.21 -6.14
C SER A 31 -2.08 3.19 -5.00
N ILE A 32 -2.46 2.81 -3.76
CA ILE A 32 -2.22 3.65 -2.58
C ILE A 32 -0.73 3.93 -2.43
N VAL A 33 0.11 2.90 -2.49
CA VAL A 33 1.55 3.08 -2.28
C VAL A 33 2.18 3.94 -3.37
N ALA A 34 1.83 3.72 -4.64
CA ALA A 34 2.33 4.54 -5.74
C ALA A 34 1.93 6.01 -5.60
N HIS A 35 0.66 6.29 -5.29
CA HIS A 35 0.17 7.67 -5.19
C HIS A 35 0.63 8.39 -3.93
N SER A 36 0.66 7.72 -2.78
CA SER A 36 1.12 8.32 -1.52
C SER A 36 2.60 8.66 -1.58
N THR A 37 3.45 7.76 -2.06
CA THR A 37 4.88 8.06 -2.19
C THR A 37 5.16 9.14 -3.23
N ALA A 38 4.37 9.23 -4.31
CA ALA A 38 4.48 10.32 -5.28
C ALA A 38 4.23 11.72 -4.70
N ILE A 39 3.42 11.86 -3.65
CA ILE A 39 3.22 13.14 -2.96
C ILE A 39 4.50 13.60 -2.27
N GLU A 40 5.29 12.65 -1.76
CA GLU A 40 6.50 12.90 -0.99
C GLU A 40 7.77 12.98 -1.88
N GLY A 41 7.64 12.71 -3.18
CA GLY A 41 8.73 12.82 -4.17
C GLY A 41 9.13 11.54 -4.93
N PRO A 42 9.04 10.32 -4.35
CA PRO A 42 9.29 9.08 -5.10
C PRO A 42 8.31 8.82 -6.25
N THR A 43 8.79 8.36 -7.40
CA THR A 43 7.96 8.20 -8.61
C THR A 43 7.82 6.74 -9.06
N MET A 44 7.71 5.81 -8.12
CA MET A 44 7.47 4.40 -8.46
C MET A 44 6.03 4.21 -8.96
N THR A 45 5.89 3.54 -10.10
CA THR A 45 4.59 3.21 -10.70
C THR A 45 3.95 1.98 -10.06
N GLU A 46 2.64 1.80 -10.24
CA GLU A 46 1.93 0.60 -9.75
C GLU A 46 2.55 -0.71 -10.28
N VAL A 47 2.97 -0.74 -11.55
CA VAL A 47 3.62 -1.92 -12.16
C VAL A 47 4.99 -2.18 -11.55
N GLU A 48 5.78 -1.14 -11.30
CA GLU A 48 7.08 -1.26 -10.62
C GLU A 48 6.90 -1.76 -9.18
N ASN A 49 5.88 -1.26 -8.48
CA ASN A 49 5.53 -1.72 -7.13
C ASN A 49 5.05 -3.18 -7.13
N GLN A 50 4.25 -3.60 -8.10
CA GLN A 50 3.86 -5.00 -8.26
C GLN A 50 5.11 -5.90 -8.42
N LEU A 51 6.04 -5.53 -9.30
CA LEU A 51 7.28 -6.29 -9.51
C LEU A 51 8.14 -6.34 -8.24
N LEU A 52 8.26 -5.22 -7.53
CA LEU A 52 9.01 -5.14 -6.28
C LEU A 52 8.38 -6.00 -5.17
N PHE A 53 7.06 -5.91 -4.99
CA PHE A 53 6.36 -6.54 -3.88
C PHE A 53 6.13 -8.03 -4.08
N ASP A 54 5.74 -8.46 -5.27
CA ASP A 54 5.44 -9.87 -5.54
C ASP A 54 6.69 -10.67 -5.94
N ASN A 55 7.66 -10.05 -6.62
CA ASN A 55 8.79 -10.76 -7.23
C ASN A 55 10.15 -10.36 -6.65
N GLY A 56 10.21 -9.36 -5.77
CA GLY A 56 11.48 -8.81 -5.26
C GLY A 56 12.33 -8.13 -6.34
N ILE A 57 11.72 -7.77 -7.48
CA ILE A 57 12.43 -7.16 -8.61
C ILE A 57 12.45 -5.65 -8.43
N THR A 58 13.65 -5.10 -8.29
CA THR A 58 13.87 -3.66 -8.11
C THR A 58 13.53 -2.86 -9.36
N ALA A 59 12.93 -1.67 -9.19
CA ALA A 59 12.64 -0.78 -10.30
C ALA A 59 13.90 -0.15 -10.89
N LYS A 60 14.11 -0.36 -12.19
CA LYS A 60 15.31 0.11 -12.88
C LYS A 60 15.37 1.64 -12.88
N GLY A 61 16.49 2.19 -12.41
CA GLY A 61 16.72 3.64 -12.39
C GLY A 61 16.13 4.36 -11.17
N LYS A 62 15.51 3.63 -10.23
CA LYS A 62 15.09 4.15 -8.93
C LYS A 62 16.17 3.90 -7.89
N ASN A 63 16.40 4.88 -7.02
CA ASN A 63 17.39 4.72 -5.97
C ASN A 63 16.87 3.82 -4.83
N ILE A 64 17.76 3.39 -3.94
CA ILE A 64 17.40 2.47 -2.85
C ILE A 64 16.41 3.10 -1.86
N ILE A 65 16.48 4.42 -1.65
CA ILE A 65 15.58 5.14 -0.73
C ILE A 65 14.16 5.13 -1.28
N GLU A 66 13.97 5.39 -2.59
CA GLU A 66 12.64 5.32 -3.23
C GLU A 66 12.02 3.94 -3.11
N GLN A 67 12.81 2.89 -3.31
CA GLN A 67 12.33 1.51 -3.18
C GLN A 67 12.00 1.15 -1.73
N ASN A 68 12.87 1.52 -0.79
CA ASN A 68 12.65 1.31 0.63
C ASN A 68 11.41 2.04 1.13
N MET A 69 11.14 3.24 0.63
CA MET A 69 9.94 4.00 0.99
C MET A 69 8.65 3.29 0.56
N ASN A 70 8.65 2.69 -0.64
CA ASN A 70 7.51 1.90 -1.11
C ASN A 70 7.36 0.60 -0.30
N LEU A 71 8.45 -0.04 0.12
CA LEU A 71 8.43 -1.21 0.99
C LEU A 71 7.95 -0.89 2.41
N ASP A 72 8.41 0.21 2.99
CA ASP A 72 7.97 0.69 4.31
C ASP A 72 6.46 1.00 4.28
N LEU A 73 5.98 1.72 3.27
CA LEU A 73 4.57 2.07 3.16
C LEU A 73 3.67 0.85 2.87
N LYS A 74 4.16 -0.13 2.10
CA LYS A 74 3.48 -1.43 1.95
C LYS A 74 3.29 -2.09 3.32
N GLU A 75 4.33 -2.13 4.14
CA GLU A 75 4.29 -2.78 5.46
C GLU A 75 3.30 -2.06 6.40
N VAL A 76 3.24 -0.72 6.35
CA VAL A 76 2.24 0.08 7.08
C VAL A 76 0.82 -0.23 6.62
N TYR A 77 0.60 -0.34 5.31
CA TYR A 77 -0.71 -0.64 4.75
C TYR A 77 -1.20 -2.02 5.22
N GLU A 78 -0.35 -3.05 5.11
CA GLU A 78 -0.66 -4.41 5.56
C GLU A 78 -0.99 -4.43 7.05
N ARG A 79 -0.16 -3.76 7.88
CA ARG A 79 -0.44 -3.65 9.31
C ARG A 79 -1.74 -2.91 9.61
N SER A 80 -2.07 -1.87 8.84
CA SER A 80 -3.31 -1.12 8.97
C SER A 80 -4.54 -1.96 8.62
N MET A 81 -4.43 -2.83 7.61
CA MET A 81 -5.49 -3.77 7.26
C MET A 81 -5.73 -4.80 8.37
N ASP A 82 -4.68 -5.29 9.02
CA ASP A 82 -4.81 -6.23 10.15
C ASP A 82 -5.48 -5.56 11.37
N LEU A 83 -5.02 -4.36 11.74
CA LEU A 83 -5.65 -3.56 12.80
C LEU A 83 -7.14 -3.27 12.51
N SER A 84 -7.47 -3.03 11.24
CA SER A 84 -8.84 -2.81 10.77
C SER A 84 -9.71 -4.06 10.93
N LYS A 85 -9.22 -5.23 10.53
CA LYS A 85 -9.92 -6.53 10.70
C LYS A 85 -10.18 -6.85 12.18
N GLU A 86 -9.26 -6.46 13.05
CA GLU A 86 -9.38 -6.61 14.51
C GLU A 86 -10.29 -5.55 15.15
N HIS A 87 -10.78 -4.57 14.37
CA HIS A 87 -11.49 -3.40 14.86
C HIS A 87 -10.74 -2.66 15.98
N THR A 88 -9.41 -2.60 15.87
CA THR A 88 -8.57 -1.98 16.89
C THR A 88 -8.88 -0.47 16.98
N PRO A 89 -9.24 0.07 18.16
CA PRO A 89 -9.48 1.49 18.32
C PRO A 89 -8.19 2.29 18.15
N PHE A 90 -8.32 3.50 17.61
CA PHE A 90 -7.19 4.42 17.51
C PHE A 90 -6.57 4.71 18.87
N SER A 91 -5.25 4.65 18.94
CA SER A 91 -4.50 4.98 20.14
C SER A 91 -3.16 5.62 19.78
N VAL A 92 -2.58 6.38 20.71
CA VAL A 92 -1.23 6.93 20.53
C VAL A 92 -0.21 5.82 20.32
N SER A 93 -0.36 4.67 20.98
CA SER A 93 0.55 3.53 20.81
C SER A 93 0.51 2.97 19.38
N MET A 94 -0.68 2.81 18.83
CA MET A 94 -0.88 2.37 17.44
C MET A 94 -0.29 3.38 16.45
N LEU A 95 -0.53 4.68 16.65
CA LEU A 95 0.03 5.72 15.77
C LEU A 95 1.56 5.73 15.79
N LYS A 96 2.18 5.55 16.96
CA LYS A 96 3.63 5.42 17.08
C LYS A 96 4.17 4.18 16.38
N GLU A 97 3.47 3.04 16.50
CA GLU A 97 3.82 1.81 15.80
C GLU A 97 3.81 2.02 14.28
N LEU A 98 2.71 2.56 13.73
CA LEU A 98 2.59 2.80 12.29
C LEU A 98 3.65 3.82 11.81
N SER A 99 3.92 4.87 12.60
CA SER A 99 4.98 5.84 12.30
C SER A 99 6.38 5.22 12.30
N ALA A 100 6.65 4.26 13.18
CA ALA A 100 7.94 3.57 13.19
C ALA A 100 8.09 2.61 11.99
N ILE A 101 6.98 2.03 11.50
CA ILE A 101 7.01 1.17 10.31
C ILE A 101 7.27 2.02 9.05
N VAL A 102 6.60 3.17 8.89
CA VAL A 102 6.68 3.97 7.66
C VAL A 102 8.08 4.55 7.40
N MET A 103 8.90 4.69 8.45
CA MET A 103 10.26 5.21 8.37
C MET A 103 11.33 4.15 8.70
N ARG A 104 10.98 2.85 8.75
CA ARG A 104 11.90 1.83 9.25
C ARG A 104 13.22 1.76 8.48
N ARG A 105 13.16 1.92 7.15
CA ARG A 105 14.32 1.81 6.25
C ARG A 105 14.77 3.17 5.71
N THR A 106 13.93 4.17 5.84
CA THR A 106 14.12 5.51 5.26
C THR A 106 14.32 6.61 6.30
N GLY A 107 14.11 6.30 7.58
CA GLY A 107 14.29 7.22 8.67
C GLY A 107 15.75 7.61 8.87
N GLY A 108 15.94 8.83 9.38
CA GLY A 108 17.26 9.38 9.68
C GLY A 108 17.18 10.76 10.28
N GLU A 109 18.34 11.41 10.42
CA GLU A 109 18.45 12.77 10.94
C GLU A 109 18.12 13.82 9.87
N TYR A 110 17.13 14.64 10.16
CA TYR A 110 16.72 15.76 9.34
C TYR A 110 17.19 17.07 9.97
N ASN A 111 18.09 17.75 9.28
CA ASN A 111 18.56 19.07 9.67
C ASN A 111 17.78 20.14 8.90
N THR A 112 16.90 20.84 9.59
CA THR A 112 16.09 21.93 9.03
C THR A 112 16.49 23.27 9.65
N LEU A 113 16.03 24.38 9.06
CA LEU A 113 16.23 25.72 9.64
C LEU A 113 15.66 25.85 11.06
N GLY A 114 14.68 25.01 11.43
CA GLY A 114 14.06 24.99 12.76
C GLY A 114 14.75 24.08 13.79
N GLY A 115 15.82 23.39 13.42
CA GLY A 115 16.52 22.43 14.27
C GLY A 115 16.70 21.06 13.62
N SER A 116 17.20 20.10 14.41
CA SER A 116 17.44 18.72 13.99
C SER A 116 16.43 17.78 14.66
N PHE A 117 15.95 16.79 13.93
CA PHE A 117 15.17 15.68 14.48
C PHE A 117 15.54 14.35 13.82
N ASP A 118 15.43 13.26 14.57
CA ASP A 118 15.59 11.90 14.06
C ASP A 118 14.20 11.29 13.84
N SER A 119 13.94 10.80 12.63
CA SER A 119 12.67 10.16 12.28
C SER A 119 12.69 8.63 12.42
N SER A 120 13.82 8.06 12.88
CA SER A 120 14.05 6.63 13.07
C SER A 120 13.38 6.07 14.33
#